data_AF-A0A553KC17-F1
#
_entry.id   AF-A0A553KC17-F1
#
_cell.length_a   1.000
_cell.length_b   1.000
_cell.length_c   1.000
_cell.angle_alpha   90.00
_cell.angle_beta   90.00
_cell.angle_gamma   90.00
#
_symmetry.space_group_name_H-M   'P 1'
#
loop_
_entity.id
_entity.type
_entity.pdbx_description
1 polymer ?
#
loop_
_entity_poly.entity_id
_entity_poly.type
_entity_poly.pdbx_seq_one_letter_code
_entity_poly.pdbx_strand_id
1 'polypeptide(L)'
;MRRRVASIRFQPRSLQRAALAVCATALLAASLCMAPAQPARAADLRWRNKPFTIVANGKKIGDFIRELASSQGVTAVVDPKVDGVISGRFSGTPQQT
;
A
#
# COMPACT_ATOMS: atom_id res chain seq x y z
N MET A 1 -14.30 -21.02 75.19
CA MET A 1 -15.32 -20.87 74.12
C MET A 1 -15.52 -19.37 73.87
N ARG A 2 -15.47 -18.74 72.70
CA ARG A 2 -15.34 -19.09 71.26
C ARG A 2 -14.70 -17.86 70.58
N ARG A 3 -13.67 -18.03 69.75
CA ARG A 3 -13.15 -16.99 68.83
C ARG A 3 -14.11 -16.87 67.64
N ARG A 4 -14.60 -15.67 67.32
CA ARG A 4 -15.19 -15.38 66.00
C ARG A 4 -14.08 -14.90 65.08
N VAL A 5 -13.74 -15.72 64.09
CA VAL A 5 -12.87 -15.34 62.98
C VAL A 5 -13.77 -14.83 61.86
N ALA A 6 -13.71 -13.53 61.56
CA ALA A 6 -14.35 -12.96 60.39
C ALA A 6 -13.48 -13.26 59.16
N SER A 7 -13.98 -14.12 58.27
CA SER A 7 -13.32 -14.41 56.99
C SER A 7 -13.59 -13.29 56.00
N ILE A 8 -12.59 -12.42 55.80
CA ILE A 8 -12.59 -11.42 54.74
C ILE A 8 -12.47 -12.16 53.41
N ARG A 9 -13.61 -12.30 52.72
CA ARG A 9 -13.71 -12.94 51.41
C ARG A 9 -13.15 -11.96 50.37
N PHE A 10 -11.84 -12.03 50.11
CA PHE A 10 -11.20 -11.28 49.04
C PHE A 10 -11.84 -11.63 47.69
N GLN A 11 -12.28 -10.59 46.98
CA GLN A 11 -13.22 -10.66 45.87
C GLN A 11 -12.44 -10.65 44.53
N PRO A 12 -12.25 -11.80 43.84
CA PRO A 12 -11.38 -11.88 42.65
C PRO A 12 -11.96 -11.19 41.40
N ARG A 13 -13.24 -10.84 41.43
CA ARG A 13 -13.98 -10.30 40.28
C ARG A 13 -13.62 -8.86 39.92
N SER A 14 -13.18 -8.05 40.88
CA SER A 14 -12.74 -6.67 40.62
C SER A 14 -11.38 -6.66 39.92
N LEU A 15 -10.48 -7.56 40.30
CA LEU A 15 -9.15 -7.72 39.71
C LEU A 15 -9.22 -8.19 38.26
N GLN A 16 -10.13 -9.12 37.93
CA GLN A 16 -10.35 -9.56 36.54
C GLN A 16 -10.88 -8.44 35.64
N ARG A 17 -11.80 -7.61 36.15
CA ARG A 17 -12.33 -6.46 35.41
C ARG A 17 -11.29 -5.36 35.20
N ALA A 18 -10.46 -5.11 36.20
CA ALA A 18 -9.34 -4.17 36.10
C ALA A 18 -8.30 -4.66 35.08
N ALA A 19 -7.95 -5.95 35.09
CA ALA A 19 -7.00 -6.53 34.13
C ALA A 19 -7.51 -6.45 32.67
N LEU A 20 -8.80 -6.73 32.44
CA LEU A 20 -9.41 -6.59 31.12
C LEU A 20 -9.42 -5.13 30.64
N ALA A 21 -9.69 -4.18 31.53
CA ALA A 21 -9.65 -2.75 31.20
C ALA A 21 -8.24 -2.28 30.84
N VAL A 22 -7.21 -2.76 31.54
CA VAL A 22 -5.80 -2.46 31.23
C VAL A 22 -5.37 -3.09 29.90
N CYS A 23 -5.74 -4.34 29.63
CA CYS A 23 -5.46 -4.97 28.33
C CYS A 23 -6.16 -4.24 27.18
N ALA A 24 -7.42 -3.86 27.36
CA ALA A 24 -8.17 -3.13 26.33
C ALA A 24 -7.55 -1.76 26.05
N THR A 25 -7.13 -1.03 27.08
CA THR A 25 -6.46 0.27 26.92
C THR A 25 -5.07 0.13 26.30
N ALA A 26 -4.31 -0.91 26.64
CA ALA A 26 -3.03 -1.21 26.01
C ALA A 26 -3.16 -1.55 24.51
N LEU A 27 -4.18 -2.32 24.13
CA LEU A 27 -4.46 -2.64 22.72
C LEU A 27 -4.94 -1.41 21.94
N LEU A 28 -5.77 -0.56 22.54
CA LEU A 28 -6.18 0.72 21.95
C LEU A 28 -4.99 1.67 21.74
N ALA A 29 -4.10 1.77 22.74
CA ALA A 29 -2.88 2.57 22.63
C ALA A 29 -1.93 2.01 21.55
N ALA A 30 -1.77 0.70 21.46
CA ALA A 30 -0.96 0.05 20.43
C ALA A 30 -1.54 0.27 19.02
N SER A 31 -2.87 0.23 18.87
CA SER A 31 -3.55 0.53 17.61
C SER A 31 -3.35 1.98 17.17
N LEU A 32 -3.24 2.92 18.10
CA LEU A 32 -3.02 4.33 17.80
C LEU A 32 -1.57 4.61 17.36
N CYS A 33 -0.63 3.75 17.76
CA CYS A 33 0.78 3.81 17.37
C CYS A 33 1.10 3.05 16.08
N MET A 34 0.13 2.36 15.46
CA MET A 34 0.29 1.85 14.10
C MET A 34 0.35 3.04 13.15
N ALA A 35 1.58 3.51 12.87
CA ALA A 35 1.83 4.55 11.90
C ALA A 35 1.12 4.18 10.59
N PRO A 36 0.36 5.11 9.97
CA PRO A 36 -0.27 4.82 8.69
C PRO A 36 0.82 4.40 7.71
N ALA A 37 0.64 3.23 7.10
CA ALA A 37 1.53 2.78 6.03
C ALA A 37 1.64 3.93 5.03
N GLN A 38 2.83 4.52 4.92
CA GLN A 38 3.03 5.66 4.04
C GLN A 38 2.66 5.20 2.63
N PRO A 39 1.74 5.88 1.93
CA PRO A 39 1.43 5.52 0.56
C PRO A 39 2.76 5.55 -0.19
N ALA A 40 3.07 4.48 -0.91
CA ALA A 40 4.26 4.39 -1.72
C ALA A 40 4.26 5.59 -2.68
N ARG A 41 5.07 6.61 -2.36
CA ARG A 41 5.23 7.82 -3.18
C ARG A 41 6.10 7.44 -4.37
N ALA A 42 5.48 6.83 -5.38
CA ALA A 42 6.06 6.84 -6.70
C ALA A 42 6.21 8.30 -7.14
N ALA A 43 7.36 8.67 -7.69
CA ALA A 43 7.55 10.00 -8.26
C ALA A 43 6.51 10.21 -9.36
N ASP A 44 5.75 11.31 -9.28
CA ASP A 44 4.75 11.64 -10.29
C ASP A 44 5.42 11.74 -11.67
N LEU A 45 4.94 10.92 -12.59
CA LEU A 45 5.45 10.85 -13.95
C LEU A 45 4.96 12.09 -14.72
N ARG A 46 5.86 13.06 -14.93
CA ARG A 46 5.56 14.30 -15.65
C ARG A 46 5.47 14.05 -17.15
N TRP A 47 4.31 13.60 -17.60
CA TRP A 47 3.99 13.51 -19.02
C TRP A 47 3.96 14.90 -19.66
N ARG A 48 4.53 15.05 -20.86
CA ARG A 48 4.42 16.31 -21.63
C ARG A 48 3.04 16.53 -22.21
N ASN A 49 2.13 15.57 -22.05
CA ASN A 49 0.77 15.55 -22.62
C ASN A 49 0.73 15.82 -24.13
N LYS A 50 1.84 15.52 -24.83
CA LYS A 50 1.92 15.66 -26.27
C LYS A 50 1.22 14.46 -26.91
N PRO A 51 0.33 14.68 -27.89
CA PRO A 51 -0.26 13.59 -28.64
C PRO A 51 0.83 12.68 -29.22
N PHE A 52 0.66 11.37 -29.09
CA PHE A 52 1.53 10.39 -29.72
C PHE A 52 0.74 9.49 -30.67
N THR A 53 1.44 8.84 -31.60
CA THR A 53 0.89 7.75 -32.41
C THR A 53 1.98 6.71 -32.59
N ILE A 54 1.76 5.51 -32.10
CA ILE A 54 2.68 4.38 -32.24
C ILE A 54 1.89 3.21 -32.83
N VAL A 55 2.41 2.64 -33.91
CA VAL A 55 1.88 1.40 -34.50
C VAL A 55 2.81 0.27 -34.10
N ALA A 56 2.28 -0.67 -33.32
CA ALA A 56 3.00 -1.87 -32.93
C ALA A 56 2.49 -3.05 -33.78
N ASN A 57 3.41 -3.87 -34.28
CA ASN A 57 3.10 -5.11 -34.97
C ASN A 57 4.02 -6.21 -34.44
N GLY A 58 3.54 -6.97 -33.44
CA GLY A 58 4.35 -7.97 -32.74
C GLY A 58 5.58 -7.39 -32.03
N LYS A 59 5.53 -6.11 -31.65
CA LYS A 59 6.66 -5.41 -31.02
C LYS A 59 6.84 -5.92 -29.60
N LYS A 60 8.09 -6.10 -29.14
CA LYS A 60 8.40 -6.38 -27.73
C LYS A 60 7.79 -5.30 -26.83
N ILE A 61 7.08 -5.70 -25.78
CA ILE A 61 6.39 -4.77 -24.88
C ILE A 61 7.35 -3.77 -24.23
N GLY A 62 8.57 -4.19 -23.88
CA GLY A 62 9.58 -3.30 -23.32
C GLY A 62 10.05 -2.23 -24.31
N ASP A 63 10.14 -2.56 -25.59
CA ASP A 63 10.51 -1.59 -26.63
C ASP A 63 9.40 -0.58 -26.86
N PHE A 64 8.14 -1.03 -26.82
CA PHE A 64 6.98 -0.12 -26.88
C PHE A 64 6.98 0.89 -25.72
N ILE A 65 7.22 0.44 -24.48
CA ILE A 65 7.28 1.34 -23.31
C ILE A 65 8.41 2.36 -23.45
N ARG A 66 9.58 1.93 -23.93
CA ARG A 66 10.72 2.83 -24.19
C ARG A 66 10.41 3.85 -25.27
N GLU A 67 9.76 3.43 -26.35
CA GLU A 67 9.34 4.29 -27.44
C GLU A 67 8.29 5.32 -26.98
N LEU A 68 7.29 4.88 -26.20
CA LEU A 68 6.30 5.75 -25.60
C LEU A 68 6.96 6.79 -24.69
N ALA A 69 7.83 6.36 -23.78
CA ALA A 69 8.55 7.26 -22.88
C ALA A 69 9.40 8.27 -23.64
N SER A 70 10.14 7.82 -24.66
CA SER A 70 10.94 8.68 -25.54
C SER A 70 10.08 9.70 -26.30
N SER A 71 8.88 9.33 -26.76
CA SER A 71 7.94 10.27 -27.41
C SER A 71 7.51 11.40 -26.49
N GLN A 72 7.46 11.12 -25.18
CA GLN A 72 7.16 12.07 -24.10
C GLN A 72 8.45 12.69 -23.53
N GLY A 73 9.59 12.36 -24.14
CA GLY A 73 10.96 12.59 -23.71
C GLY A 73 11.17 12.47 -22.21
N VAL A 74 10.70 11.34 -21.69
CA VAL A 74 11.05 10.75 -20.40
C VAL A 74 11.91 9.52 -20.68
N THR A 75 12.88 9.25 -19.83
CA THR A 75 13.67 8.00 -19.93
C THR A 75 12.98 6.90 -19.14
N ALA A 76 12.67 5.77 -19.79
CA ALA A 76 12.14 4.58 -19.14
C ALA A 76 13.20 3.47 -19.04
N VAL A 77 13.39 2.95 -17.84
CA VAL A 77 14.13 1.71 -17.60
C VAL A 77 13.10 0.60 -17.40
N VAL A 78 13.06 -0.34 -18.34
CA VAL A 78 12.12 -1.47 -18.29
C VAL A 78 12.83 -2.68 -17.69
N ASP A 79 12.24 -3.25 -16.64
CA ASP A 79 12.74 -4.47 -15.99
C ASP A 79 12.78 -5.65 -16.99
N PRO A 80 13.85 -6.46 -17.02
CA PRO A 80 13.97 -7.59 -17.93
C PRO A 80 12.85 -8.63 -17.85
N LYS A 81 12.10 -8.68 -16.74
CA LYS A 81 10.95 -9.59 -16.55
C LYS A 81 9.71 -9.16 -17.34
N VAL A 82 9.68 -7.93 -17.86
CA VAL A 82 8.58 -7.44 -18.68
C VAL A 82 8.75 -8.02 -20.10
N ASP A 83 8.16 -9.19 -20.32
CA ASP A 83 8.18 -9.91 -21.60
C ASP A 83 6.78 -10.00 -22.23
N GLY A 84 6.75 -10.22 -23.53
CA GLY A 84 5.53 -10.25 -24.33
C GLY A 84 5.61 -9.36 -25.56
N VAL A 85 4.56 -9.46 -26.38
CA VAL A 85 4.42 -8.70 -27.62
C VAL A 85 3.13 -7.91 -27.64
N ILE A 86 3.17 -6.74 -28.27
CA ILE A 86 2.02 -5.86 -28.43
C ILE A 86 1.82 -5.54 -29.91
N SER A 87 0.55 -5.52 -30.31
CA SER A 87 0.10 -5.19 -31.66
C SER A 87 -1.08 -4.23 -31.57
N GLY A 88 -1.14 -3.27 -32.47
CA GLY A 88 -2.21 -2.28 -32.53
C GLY A 88 -1.72 -0.88 -32.87
N ARG A 89 -2.67 0.04 -32.96
CA ARG A 89 -2.41 1.48 -33.16
C ARG A 89 -2.79 2.22 -31.89
N PHE A 90 -1.80 2.81 -31.24
CA PHE A 90 -1.95 3.55 -30.00
C PHE A 90 -1.83 5.04 -30.30
N SER A 91 -2.83 5.82 -29.91
CA SER A 91 -2.85 7.26 -30.11
C SER A 91 -3.63 7.97 -29.02
N GLY A 92 -3.23 9.18 -28.67
CA GLY A 92 -3.88 9.98 -27.63
C GLY A 92 -2.86 10.69 -26.76
N THR A 93 -3.26 11.04 -25.53
CA THR A 93 -2.31 11.44 -24.48
C THR A 93 -1.89 10.22 -23.66
N PRO A 94 -0.62 10.12 -23.21
CA PRO A 94 -0.15 8.95 -22.45
C PRO A 94 -0.89 8.73 -21.13
N GLN A 95 -1.52 9.77 -20.58
CA GLN A 95 -2.33 9.65 -19.37
C GLN A 95 -3.68 8.96 -19.60
N GLN A 96 -4.13 8.85 -20.85
CA GLN A 96 -5.45 8.32 -21.21
C GLN A 96 -5.40 6.93 -21.87
N THR A 97 -4.20 6.40 -22.15
CA THR A 97 -3.99 5.09 -22.81
C THR A 97 -3.52 4.06 -21.80
#